data_AF-A0A2A2KKG3-F1
#
_entry.id   AF-A0A2A2KKG3-F1
#
_cell.length_a   1.000
_cell.length_b   1.000
_cell.length_c   1.000
_cell.angle_alpha   90.00
_cell.angle_beta   90.00
_cell.angle_gamma   90.00
#
_symmetry.space_group_name_H-M   'P 1'
#
loop_
_entity.id
_entity.type
_entity.pdbx_description
1 polymer ?
#
loop_
_entity_poly.entity_id
_entity_poly.type
_entity_poly.pdbx_seq_one_letter_code
_entity_poly.pdbx_strand_id
1 'polypeptide(L)'
;MVSRCLLVALLVSAVSAGFLDNVSGVTSDVGSFFSKQFNNVKDLFASDQSGLESNVQRVYDLLNVIKEKAKMLEPLASDSQKATLGKVDKFLSDVTAFQTQVKNEGAAKFNENKSRWQSMVQNIFEKNGLNDIVKLLKLNSAPGVSAFVAICAPIILAVIYH
;
A
#
# COMPACT_ATOMS: atom_id res chain seq x y z
N MET A 1 8.40 -18.79 -50.83
CA MET A 1 9.29 -19.06 -49.67
C MET A 1 9.70 -17.70 -49.12
N VAL A 2 8.96 -17.17 -48.13
CA VAL A 2 9.37 -17.10 -46.70
C VAL A 2 10.76 -16.45 -46.58
N SER A 3 10.89 -15.22 -46.07
CA SER A 3 10.89 -15.04 -44.62
C SER A 3 10.62 -13.60 -44.21
N ARG A 4 9.85 -13.46 -43.13
CA ARG A 4 9.39 -12.23 -42.50
C ARG A 4 10.53 -11.64 -41.69
N CYS A 5 10.93 -10.40 -41.99
CA CYS A 5 11.82 -9.65 -41.10
C CYS A 5 11.03 -9.11 -39.91
N LEU A 6 11.44 -9.65 -38.76
CA LEU A 6 11.13 -9.35 -37.38
C LEU A 6 11.09 -7.86 -37.00
N LEU A 7 10.25 -7.59 -36.00
CA LEU A 7 10.41 -6.62 -34.90
C LEU A 7 10.34 -5.13 -35.23
N VAL A 8 9.16 -4.57 -35.01
CA VAL A 8 9.03 -3.21 -34.49
C VAL A 8 8.53 -3.32 -33.05
N ALA A 9 9.47 -3.37 -32.11
CA ALA A 9 9.22 -3.09 -30.70
C ALA A 9 9.20 -1.55 -30.56
N LEU A 10 8.00 -0.97 -30.49
CA LEU A 10 7.84 0.45 -30.18
C LEU A 10 7.84 0.62 -28.66
N LEU A 11 8.96 1.17 -28.20
CA LEU A 11 9.23 1.70 -26.87
C LEU A 11 8.10 2.62 -26.39
N VAL A 12 7.41 2.24 -25.31
CA VAL A 12 6.88 3.19 -24.35
C VAL A 12 7.85 3.18 -23.16
N SER A 13 8.93 3.93 -23.30
CA SER A 13 9.84 4.27 -22.21
C SER A 13 9.62 5.73 -21.85
N ALA A 14 9.49 6.00 -20.55
CA ALA A 14 9.27 7.28 -19.87
C ALA A 14 7.79 7.68 -19.69
N VAL A 15 7.18 7.27 -18.57
CA VAL A 15 7.08 8.04 -17.31
C VAL A 15 6.67 7.07 -16.19
N SER A 16 7.63 6.56 -15.42
CA SER A 16 7.34 5.96 -14.10
C SER A 16 8.59 5.95 -13.21
N ALA A 17 9.37 7.04 -13.22
CA ALA A 17 10.56 7.16 -12.38
C ALA A 17 10.39 8.14 -11.20
N GLY A 18 9.24 8.83 -11.08
CA GLY A 18 9.10 9.89 -10.07
C GLY A 18 8.56 9.45 -8.70
N PHE A 19 7.80 8.35 -8.62
CA PHE A 19 7.11 7.94 -7.38
C PHE A 19 7.56 6.57 -6.84
N LEU A 20 8.21 5.75 -7.68
CA LEU A 20 8.76 4.45 -7.30
C LEU A 20 10.27 4.50 -6.98
N ASP A 21 10.94 5.62 -7.25
CA ASP A 21 12.38 5.80 -7.01
C ASP A 21 12.69 6.26 -5.56
N ASN A 22 11.67 6.71 -4.83
CA ASN A 22 11.80 7.26 -3.47
C ASN A 22 11.25 6.30 -2.39
N VAL A 23 11.63 5.02 -2.44
CA VAL A 23 11.11 3.99 -1.51
C VAL A 23 11.78 4.08 -0.11
N SER A 24 12.87 4.83 0.03
CA SER A 24 13.57 5.00 1.30
C SER A 24 12.90 6.01 2.25
N GLY A 25 12.18 7.02 1.74
CA GLY A 25 11.43 7.99 2.56
C GLY A 25 9.98 7.58 2.88
N VAL A 26 9.35 6.82 1.98
CA VAL A 26 7.90 6.51 2.02
C VAL A 26 7.53 5.51 3.13
N THR A 27 8.45 4.63 3.55
CA THR A 27 8.20 3.68 4.66
C THR A 27 8.07 4.37 6.02
N SER A 28 8.77 5.49 6.25
CA SER A 28 8.63 6.31 7.45
C SER A 28 7.27 7.01 7.51
N ASP A 29 6.80 7.51 6.37
CA ASP A 29 5.50 8.19 6.26
C ASP A 29 4.33 7.25 6.49
N VAL A 30 4.37 6.04 5.93
CA VAL A 30 3.35 5.00 6.14
C VAL A 30 3.29 4.61 7.61
N GLY A 31 4.47 4.38 8.22
CA GLY A 31 4.53 4.01 9.63
C GLY A 31 4.04 5.11 10.56
N SER A 32 4.44 6.35 10.33
CA SER A 32 3.98 7.51 11.08
C SER A 32 2.48 7.74 10.92
N PHE A 33 1.97 7.66 9.68
CA PHE A 33 0.55 7.81 9.38
C PHE A 33 -0.27 6.73 10.09
N PHE A 34 0.01 5.45 9.85
CA PHE A 34 -0.83 4.38 10.41
C PHE A 34 -0.68 4.23 11.92
N SER A 35 0.45 4.60 12.52
CA SER A 35 0.62 4.55 13.98
C SER A 35 0.01 5.74 14.72
N LYS A 36 0.11 6.97 14.17
CA LYS A 36 -0.24 8.22 14.89
C LYS A 36 -1.45 8.95 14.33
N GLN A 37 -1.62 8.98 13.01
CA GLN A 37 -2.63 9.80 12.35
C GLN A 37 -3.89 9.02 11.96
N PHE A 38 -3.72 7.75 11.61
CA PHE A 38 -4.82 6.88 11.21
C PHE A 38 -5.65 6.46 12.42
N ASN A 39 -6.87 6.98 12.46
CA ASN A 39 -7.92 6.64 13.42
C ASN A 39 -9.00 5.80 12.75
N ASN A 40 -9.38 6.13 11.52
CA ASN A 40 -10.43 5.43 10.78
C ASN A 40 -10.25 5.56 9.26
N VAL A 41 -11.06 4.82 8.50
CA VAL A 41 -10.97 4.75 7.03
C VAL A 41 -11.15 6.10 6.36
N LYS A 42 -11.87 7.06 6.96
CA LYS A 42 -12.06 8.39 6.39
C LYS A 42 -10.75 9.19 6.34
N ASP A 43 -9.76 8.85 7.15
CA ASP A 43 -8.43 9.47 7.11
C ASP A 43 -7.68 9.13 5.81
N LEU A 44 -8.13 8.09 5.08
CA LEU A 44 -7.63 7.74 3.76
C LEU A 44 -8.41 8.44 2.62
N PHE A 45 -9.44 9.23 2.92
CA PHE A 45 -10.18 9.93 1.88
C PHE A 45 -9.39 11.12 1.34
N ALA A 46 -9.59 11.41 0.06
CA ALA A 46 -8.85 12.46 -0.64
C ALA A 46 -9.71 13.67 -0.96
N SER A 47 -9.13 14.86 -0.82
CA SER A 47 -9.73 16.14 -1.21
C SER A 47 -9.29 16.62 -2.59
N ASP A 48 -8.14 16.12 -3.06
CA ASP A 48 -7.56 16.41 -4.37
C ASP A 48 -6.78 15.19 -4.93
N GLN A 49 -6.30 15.31 -6.17
CA GLN A 49 -5.57 14.25 -6.88
C GLN A 49 -4.28 13.82 -6.15
N SER A 50 -3.53 14.78 -5.60
CA SER A 50 -2.27 14.47 -4.91
C SER A 50 -2.51 13.71 -3.61
N GLY A 51 -3.53 14.13 -2.84
CA GLY A 51 -3.98 13.42 -1.65
C GLY A 51 -4.48 12.01 -1.97
N LEU A 52 -5.13 11.82 -3.12
CA LEU A 52 -5.56 10.50 -3.58
C LEU A 52 -4.36 9.59 -3.87
N GLU A 53 -3.41 10.06 -4.68
CA GLU A 53 -2.20 9.29 -5.01
C GLU A 53 -1.39 8.95 -3.75
N SER A 54 -1.24 9.90 -2.84
CA SER A 54 -0.56 9.69 -1.56
C SER A 54 -1.27 8.64 -0.70
N ASN A 55 -2.60 8.70 -0.57
CA ASN A 55 -3.35 7.75 0.22
C ASN A 55 -3.37 6.35 -0.41
N VAL A 56 -3.41 6.25 -1.74
CA VAL A 56 -3.27 4.98 -2.46
C VAL A 56 -1.89 4.36 -2.19
N GLN A 57 -0.83 5.16 -2.28
CA GLN A 57 0.53 4.72 -1.97
C GLN A 57 0.65 4.24 -0.52
N ARG A 58 0.09 4.98 0.45
CA ARG A 58 0.11 4.60 1.87
C ARG A 58 -0.48 3.21 2.12
N VAL A 59 -1.63 2.91 1.51
CA VAL A 59 -2.29 1.60 1.65
C VAL A 59 -1.51 0.51 0.94
N TYR A 60 -0.96 0.78 -0.24
CA TYR A 60 -0.09 -0.16 -0.96
C TYR A 60 1.10 -0.58 -0.08
N ASP A 61 1.80 0.39 0.51
CA ASP A 61 2.96 0.12 1.36
C ASP A 61 2.58 -0.59 2.66
N LEU A 62 1.47 -0.20 3.29
CA LEU A 62 0.93 -0.92 4.45
C LEU A 62 0.71 -2.40 4.12
N LEU A 63 0.08 -2.69 2.99
CA LEU A 63 -0.22 -4.05 2.58
C LEU A 63 1.06 -4.85 2.29
N ASN A 64 2.09 -4.23 1.71
CA ASN A 64 3.40 -4.86 1.54
C ASN A 64 4.05 -5.19 2.89
N VAL A 65 4.03 -4.25 3.85
CA VAL A 65 4.54 -4.51 5.21
C VAL A 65 3.76 -5.65 5.87
N ILE A 66 2.44 -5.68 5.76
CA ILE A 66 1.63 -6.78 6.29
C ILE A 66 2.00 -8.11 5.62
N LYS A 67 2.18 -8.13 4.29
CA LYS A 67 2.58 -9.32 3.55
C LYS A 67 3.94 -9.86 3.99
N GLU A 68 4.94 -8.99 4.10
CA GLU A 68 6.28 -9.35 4.55
C GLU A 68 6.28 -9.92 5.97
N LYS A 69 5.40 -9.40 6.83
CA LYS A 69 5.31 -9.77 8.24
C LYS A 69 4.23 -10.81 8.52
N ALA A 70 3.49 -11.27 7.50
CA ALA A 70 2.33 -12.15 7.67
C ALA A 70 2.68 -13.41 8.48
N LYS A 71 3.82 -14.04 8.19
CA LYS A 71 4.31 -15.23 8.92
C LYS A 71 4.58 -14.97 10.40
N MET A 72 4.92 -13.73 10.78
CA MET A 72 5.14 -13.34 12.18
C MET A 72 3.82 -12.94 12.87
N LEU A 73 2.86 -12.41 12.11
CA LEU A 73 1.54 -12.02 12.60
C LEU A 73 0.61 -13.21 12.78
N GLU A 74 0.72 -14.23 11.93
CA GLU A 74 -0.13 -15.41 11.93
C GLU A 74 -0.26 -16.13 13.29
N PRO A 75 0.82 -16.39 14.06
CA PRO A 75 0.69 -17.02 15.38
C PRO A 75 0.05 -16.09 16.44
N LEU A 76 0.08 -14.77 16.23
CA LEU A 76 -0.49 -13.77 17.14
C LEU A 76 -1.94 -13.38 16.76
N ALA A 77 -2.36 -13.77 15.56
CA ALA A 77 -3.64 -13.41 14.98
C ALA A 77 -4.74 -14.38 15.41
N SER A 78 -5.94 -13.85 15.65
CA SER A 78 -7.17 -14.66 15.72
C SER A 78 -7.51 -15.28 14.37
N ASP A 79 -8.42 -16.26 14.33
CA ASP A 79 -8.81 -16.93 13.08
C ASP A 79 -9.39 -15.96 12.04
N SER A 80 -10.14 -14.95 12.48
CA SER A 80 -10.62 -13.88 11.59
C SER A 80 -9.46 -13.05 11.03
N GLN A 81 -8.47 -12.72 11.86
CA GLN A 81 -7.29 -11.97 11.43
C GLN A 81 -6.43 -12.80 10.46
N LYS A 82 -6.26 -14.11 10.68
CA LYS A 82 -5.60 -15.02 9.72
C LYS A 82 -6.33 -15.07 8.38
N ALA A 83 -7.66 -15.14 8.39
CA ALA A 83 -8.45 -15.07 7.16
C ALA A 83 -8.26 -13.74 6.41
N THR A 84 -8.11 -12.62 7.12
CA THR A 84 -7.75 -11.33 6.52
C THR A 84 -6.31 -11.33 5.98
N LEU A 85 -5.33 -11.86 6.73
CA LEU A 85 -3.93 -11.98 6.29
C LEU A 85 -3.84 -12.80 4.99
N GLY A 86 -4.62 -13.88 4.86
CA GLY A 86 -4.70 -14.69 3.65
C GLY A 86 -5.27 -13.96 2.42
N LYS A 87 -5.89 -12.78 2.59
CA LYS A 87 -6.41 -11.94 1.49
C LYS A 87 -5.47 -10.81 1.09
N VAL A 88 -4.35 -10.60 1.79
CA VAL A 88 -3.45 -9.45 1.58
C VAL A 88 -2.92 -9.38 0.16
N ASP A 89 -2.57 -10.51 -0.46
CA ASP A 89 -2.15 -10.54 -1.87
C ASP A 89 -3.23 -10.04 -2.83
N LYS A 90 -4.50 -10.39 -2.56
CA LYS A 90 -5.63 -9.89 -3.34
C LYS A 90 -5.78 -8.38 -3.15
N PHE A 91 -5.68 -7.87 -1.93
CA PHE A 91 -5.76 -6.43 -1.68
C PHE A 91 -4.62 -5.67 -2.37
N LEU A 92 -3.40 -6.20 -2.34
CA LEU A 92 -2.26 -5.64 -3.07
C LEU A 92 -2.54 -5.56 -4.57
N SER A 93 -3.09 -6.62 -5.15
CA SER A 93 -3.49 -6.63 -6.56
C SER A 93 -4.55 -5.55 -6.86
N ASP A 94 -5.60 -5.47 -6.05
CA ASP A 94 -6.70 -4.51 -6.23
C ASP A 94 -6.18 -3.05 -6.14
N VAL A 95 -5.34 -2.76 -5.14
CA VAL A 95 -4.75 -1.42 -4.93
C VAL A 95 -3.75 -1.07 -6.03
N THR A 96 -2.92 -2.02 -6.48
CA THR A 96 -1.96 -1.81 -7.58
C THR A 96 -2.68 -1.49 -8.91
N ALA A 97 -3.76 -2.22 -9.20
CA ALA A 97 -4.59 -1.96 -10.38
C ALA A 97 -5.22 -0.56 -10.31
N PHE A 98 -5.78 -0.18 -9.14
CA PHE A 98 -6.34 1.14 -8.94
C PHE A 98 -5.28 2.26 -9.04
N GLN A 99 -4.09 2.05 -8.47
CA GLN A 99 -2.98 3.00 -8.57
C GLN A 99 -2.59 3.28 -10.02
N THR A 100 -2.50 2.22 -10.83
CA THR A 100 -2.22 2.34 -12.27
C THR A 100 -3.31 3.15 -12.97
N GLN A 101 -4.57 2.92 -12.62
CA GLN A 101 -5.69 3.66 -13.18
C GLN A 101 -5.68 5.14 -12.80
N VAL A 102 -5.45 5.47 -11.52
CA VAL A 102 -5.36 6.87 -11.05
C VAL A 102 -4.25 7.62 -11.77
N LYS A 103 -3.10 6.98 -12.02
CA LYS A 103 -1.99 7.55 -12.80
C LYS A 103 -2.37 7.82 -14.25
N ASN A 104 -3.07 6.88 -14.89
CA ASN A 104 -3.45 7.01 -16.29
C ASN A 104 -4.56 8.04 -16.52
N GLU A 105 -5.51 8.15 -15.59
CA GLU A 105 -6.66 9.03 -15.72
C GLU A 105 -6.40 10.45 -15.15
N GLY A 106 -5.48 10.56 -14.19
CA GLY A 106 -5.08 11.80 -13.57
C GLY A 106 -6.25 12.59 -12.95
N ALA A 107 -6.04 13.90 -12.80
CA ALA A 107 -7.00 14.79 -12.16
C ALA A 107 -8.34 14.92 -12.92
N ALA A 108 -8.37 14.59 -14.22
CA ALA A 108 -9.58 14.68 -15.05
C ALA A 108 -10.72 13.78 -14.54
N LYS A 109 -10.38 12.65 -13.92
CA LYS A 109 -11.35 11.73 -13.30
C LYS A 109 -11.24 11.66 -11.79
N PHE A 110 -10.73 12.72 -11.15
CA PHE A 110 -10.55 12.74 -9.70
C PHE A 110 -11.83 12.38 -8.93
N ASN A 111 -12.98 12.94 -9.29
CA ASN A 111 -14.24 12.66 -8.58
C ASN A 111 -14.69 11.21 -8.69
N GLU A 112 -14.54 10.59 -9.86
CA GLU A 112 -14.84 9.17 -10.08
C GLU A 112 -13.88 8.30 -9.26
N ASN A 113 -12.58 8.59 -9.35
CA ASN A 113 -11.55 7.84 -8.64
C ASN A 113 -11.64 8.01 -7.13
N LYS A 114 -12.01 9.19 -6.63
CA LYS A 114 -12.30 9.44 -5.22
C LYS A 114 -13.38 8.50 -4.70
N SER A 115 -14.52 8.40 -5.38
CA SER A 115 -15.64 7.53 -4.96
C SER A 115 -15.24 6.05 -4.96
N ARG A 116 -14.52 5.62 -6.01
CA ARG A 116 -14.00 4.25 -6.12
C ARG A 116 -13.00 3.94 -5.03
N TRP A 117 -12.10 4.88 -4.73
CA TRP A 117 -11.13 4.77 -3.66
C TRP A 117 -11.80 4.60 -2.30
N GLN A 118 -12.77 5.47 -1.98
CA GLN A 118 -13.55 5.39 -0.74
C GLN A 118 -14.20 4.02 -0.56
N SER A 119 -14.84 3.51 -1.62
CA SER A 119 -15.45 2.18 -1.63
C SER A 119 -14.42 1.07 -1.42
N MET A 120 -13.26 1.18 -2.06
CA MET A 120 -12.17 0.22 -1.95
C MET A 120 -11.61 0.16 -0.53
N VAL A 121 -11.26 1.31 0.07
CA VAL A 121 -10.70 1.33 1.43
C VAL A 121 -11.72 0.89 2.48
N GLN A 122 -13.01 1.22 2.32
CA GLN A 122 -14.06 0.68 3.20
C GLN A 122 -14.17 -0.85 3.07
N ASN A 123 -14.12 -1.37 1.84
CA ASN A 123 -14.15 -2.81 1.63
C ASN A 123 -12.94 -3.52 2.23
N ILE A 124 -11.73 -2.98 2.06
CA ILE A 124 -10.49 -3.59 2.57
C ILE A 124 -10.42 -3.50 4.10
N PHE A 125 -10.61 -2.30 4.66
CA PHE A 125 -10.39 -2.05 6.09
C PHE A 125 -11.56 -2.47 6.97
N GLU A 126 -12.79 -2.17 6.59
CA GLU A 126 -13.97 -2.44 7.43
C GLU A 126 -14.54 -3.82 7.09
N LYS A 127 -14.93 -4.05 5.82
CA LYS A 127 -15.63 -5.29 5.44
C LYS A 127 -14.72 -6.53 5.51
N ASN A 128 -13.46 -6.39 5.12
CA ASN A 128 -12.50 -7.50 5.13
C ASN A 128 -11.55 -7.49 6.32
N GLY A 129 -11.74 -6.59 7.28
CA GLY A 129 -11.07 -6.65 8.58
C GLY A 129 -9.61 -6.19 8.61
N LEU A 130 -9.10 -5.48 7.59
CA LEU A 130 -7.71 -4.98 7.64
C LEU A 130 -7.50 -3.99 8.81
N ASN A 131 -8.55 -3.29 9.26
CA ASN A 131 -8.48 -2.43 10.45
C ASN A 131 -8.03 -3.21 11.70
N ASP A 132 -8.46 -4.46 11.85
CA ASP A 132 -8.09 -5.27 13.01
C ASP A 132 -6.66 -5.82 12.91
N ILE A 133 -6.11 -5.95 11.70
CA ILE A 133 -4.68 -6.21 11.47
C ILE A 133 -3.85 -4.98 11.82
N VAL A 134 -4.29 -3.79 11.43
CA VAL A 134 -3.62 -2.53 11.80
C VAL A 134 -3.62 -2.35 13.31
N LYS A 135 -4.74 -2.64 14.00
CA LYS A 135 -4.78 -2.63 15.47
C LYS A 135 -3.84 -3.68 16.06
N LEU A 136 -3.76 -4.89 15.52
CA LEU A 136 -2.82 -5.92 15.97
C LEU A 136 -1.36 -5.45 15.86
N LEU A 137 -1.02 -4.76 14.77
CA LEU A 137 0.30 -4.15 14.57
C LEU A 137 0.57 -3.01 15.56
N LYS A 138 -0.44 -2.21 15.90
CA LYS A 138 -0.34 -1.18 16.95
C LYS A 138 -0.18 -1.80 18.34
N LEU A 139 -0.93 -2.85 18.68
CA LEU A 139 -0.93 -3.45 20.01
C LEU A 139 0.33 -4.27 20.29
N ASN A 140 0.91 -4.91 19.28
CA ASN A 140 2.19 -5.61 19.39
C ASN A 140 3.41 -4.65 19.28
N SER A 141 3.18 -3.34 19.42
CA SER A 141 4.25 -2.39 19.67
C SER A 141 4.64 -2.39 21.13
N ALA A 142 5.88 -2.81 21.43
CA ALA A 142 6.41 -2.77 22.79
C ALA A 142 6.27 -1.36 23.39
N PRO A 143 6.03 -1.21 24.71
CA PRO A 143 5.91 0.10 25.34
C PRO A 143 7.23 0.86 25.16
N GLY A 144 7.18 1.97 24.41
CA GLY A 144 8.35 2.82 24.13
C GLY A 144 8.90 2.75 22.70
N VAL A 145 8.49 1.77 21.88
CA VAL A 145 8.85 1.70 20.46
C VAL A 145 7.63 1.25 19.67
N SER A 146 6.99 2.18 18.96
CA SER A 146 5.94 1.83 17.99
C SER A 146 6.48 0.77 17.04
N ALA A 147 5.96 -0.47 17.10
CA ALA A 147 6.32 -1.60 16.26
C ALA A 147 6.24 -1.23 14.79
N PHE A 148 5.38 -0.30 14.38
CA PHE A 148 5.43 0.26 13.03
C PHE A 148 6.82 0.82 12.65
N VAL A 149 7.48 1.56 13.55
CA VAL A 149 8.83 2.11 13.32
C VAL A 149 9.89 1.01 13.39
N ALA A 150 9.80 0.09 14.35
CA ALA A 150 10.78 -1.01 14.50
C ALA A 150 10.65 -2.12 13.44
N ILE A 151 9.44 -2.36 12.92
CA ILE A 151 9.14 -3.38 11.91
C ILE A 151 9.50 -2.88 10.50
N CYS A 152 9.38 -1.55 10.26
CA CYS A 152 9.88 -0.88 9.06
C CYS A 152 11.39 -0.58 9.11
N ALA A 153 12.01 -0.54 10.30
CA ALA A 153 13.43 -0.25 10.48
C ALA A 153 14.42 -1.14 9.69
N PRO A 154 14.19 -2.46 9.46
CA PRO A 154 15.15 -3.28 8.73
C PRO A 154 15.28 -2.91 7.25
N ILE A 155 14.27 -2.23 6.67
CA ILE A 155 14.35 -1.76 5.27
C ILE A 155 15.34 -0.59 5.16
N ILE A 156 15.49 0.21 6.21
CA ILE A 156 16.40 1.37 6.25
C ILE A 156 17.88 0.91 6.35
N LEU A 157 18.15 -0.22 7.03
CA LEU A 157 19.52 -0.69 7.25
C LEU A 157 20.12 -1.47 6.06
N ALA A 158 19.31 -2.03 5.17
CA ALA A 158 19.81 -2.81 4.03
C ALA A 158 20.28 -1.96 2.83
N VAL A 159 19.96 -0.65 2.80
CA VAL A 159 20.31 0.25 1.67
C VAL A 159 21.45 1.21 2.01
N ILE A 160 21.80 1.39 3.29
CA ILE A 160 22.93 2.25 3.70
C ILE A 160 24.29 1.54 3.55
N TYR A 161 24.30 0.20 3.38
CA TYR A 161 25.52 -0.62 3.29
C TYR A 161 25.77 -1.26 1.92
N HIS A 162 25.17 -0.75 0.84
CA HIS A 162 25.49 -1.18 -0.53
C HIS A 162 25.74 -0.03 -1.49
#